data_AF-A0A932NRS4-F1
#
_entry.id   AF-A0A932NRS4-F1
#
_cell.length_a   1.000
_cell.length_b   1.000
_cell.length_c   1.000
_cell.angle_alpha   90.00
_cell.angle_beta   90.00
_cell.angle_gamma   90.00
#
_symmetry.space_group_name_H-M   'P 1'
#
loop_
_entity.id
_entity.type
_entity.pdbx_description
1 polymer ?
#
loop_
_entity_poly.entity_id
_entity_poly.type
_entity_poly.pdbx_seq_one_letter_code
_entity_poly.pdbx_strand_id
1 'polypeptide(L)'
;MDTVVTVKDVQQRLNELLERAFQGERVIIRQRGKPPLALTRLDASAEKASLPSHVPETKKQRLVRAAAKLGNRFRLSSTQQRRLEALGQKNKQGTLTEGERAELFHLLHQLEELSRQRAQALDESQ
;
A
#
# COMPACT_ATOMS: atom_id res chain seq x y z
N MET A 1 32.85 -3.54 5.13
CA MET A 1 33.53 -2.81 4.04
C MET A 1 32.46 -2.20 3.18
N ASP A 2 32.72 -1.00 2.65
CA ASP A 2 31.72 -0.23 1.89
C ASP A 2 32.21 -0.10 0.44
N THR A 3 31.45 -0.64 -0.50
CA THR A 3 31.78 -0.56 -1.93
C THR A 3 30.82 0.41 -2.62
N VAL A 4 31.36 1.47 -3.22
CA VAL A 4 30.57 2.49 -3.91
C VAL A 4 30.53 2.18 -5.41
N VAL A 5 29.33 2.04 -5.96
CA VAL A 5 29.10 1.71 -7.38
C VAL A 5 28.13 2.70 -8.02
N THR A 6 28.21 2.86 -9.34
CA THR A 6 27.21 3.63 -10.08
C THR A 6 26.06 2.74 -10.56
N VAL A 7 24.93 3.34 -10.94
CA VAL A 7 23.80 2.59 -11.53
C VAL A 7 24.21 1.76 -12.75
N LYS A 8 25.18 2.24 -13.54
CA LYS A 8 25.70 1.50 -14.70
C LYS A 8 26.45 0.23 -14.28
N ASP A 9 27.24 0.32 -13.22
CA ASP A 9 27.99 -0.82 -12.69
C ASP A 9 27.04 -1.87 -12.08
N VAL A 10 25.95 -1.41 -11.45
CA VAL A 10 24.88 -2.29 -10.94
C VAL A 10 24.20 -3.04 -12.08
N GLN A 11 23.91 -2.38 -13.20
CA GLN A 11 23.27 -3.04 -14.35
C GLN A 11 24.17 -4.09 -14.99
N GLN A 12 25.49 -3.89 -14.99
CA GLN A 12 26.44 -4.82 -15.60
C GLN A 12 26.86 -5.96 -14.66
N ARG A 13 26.93 -5.71 -13.35
CA ARG A 13 27.51 -6.64 -12.36
C ARG A 13 26.56 -6.91 -11.19
N LEU A 14 25.26 -6.98 -11.46
CA LEU A 14 24.23 -7.12 -10.43
C LEU A 14 24.48 -8.34 -9.53
N ASN A 15 24.73 -9.51 -10.13
CA ASN A 15 24.89 -10.76 -9.39
C ASN A 15 26.10 -10.73 -8.44
N GLU A 16 27.24 -10.22 -8.91
CA GLU A 16 28.45 -10.07 -8.10
C GLU A 16 28.24 -9.11 -6.91
N LEU A 17 27.54 -8.00 -7.14
CA LEU A 17 27.23 -7.03 -6.09
C LEU A 17 26.23 -7.57 -5.08
N LEU A 18 25.28 -8.42 -5.50
CA LEU A 18 24.36 -9.10 -4.61
C LEU A 18 25.08 -10.15 -3.75
N GLU A 19 26.01 -10.92 -4.31
CA GLU A 19 26.81 -11.87 -3.54
C GLU A 19 27.67 -11.17 -2.50
N ARG A 20 28.32 -10.06 -2.85
CA ARG A 20 29.06 -9.22 -1.91
C ARG A 20 28.16 -8.64 -0.82
N ALA A 21 26.98 -8.14 -1.19
CA ALA A 21 26.01 -7.65 -0.23
C ALA A 21 25.54 -8.74 0.72
N PHE A 22 25.37 -9.97 0.22
CA PHE A 22 25.00 -11.15 1.02
C PHE A 22 26.12 -11.64 1.94
N GLN A 23 27.38 -11.43 1.57
CA GLN A 23 28.55 -11.69 2.42
C GLN A 23 28.71 -10.64 3.56
N GLY A 24 27.83 -9.64 3.63
CA GLY A 24 27.83 -8.61 4.67
C GLY A 24 28.53 -7.32 4.24
N GLU A 25 28.84 -7.16 2.96
CA GLU A 25 29.39 -5.92 2.43
C GLU A 25 28.29 -4.88 2.15
N ARG A 26 28.53 -3.60 2.42
CA ARG A 26 27.56 -2.55 2.12
C ARG A 26 27.84 -1.99 0.73
N VAL A 27 26.92 -2.20 -0.21
CA VAL A 27 27.07 -1.70 -1.58
C VAL A 27 26.27 -0.40 -1.75
N ILE A 28 26.96 0.73 -1.90
CA ILE A 28 26.36 2.06 -2.04
C ILE A 28 26.23 2.41 -3.52
N ILE A 29 25.00 2.47 -4.02
CA ILE A 29 24.66 2.83 -5.39
C ILE A 29 24.46 4.34 -5.50
N ARG A 30 25.30 5.00 -6.30
CA ARG A 30 25.18 6.43 -6.60
C ARG A 30 24.52 6.65 -7.95
N GLN A 31 23.52 7.53 -7.97
CA GLN A 31 22.87 8.01 -9.19
C GLN A 31 23.00 9.54 -9.26
N ARG A 32 23.35 10.08 -10.43
CA ARG A 32 23.44 11.54 -10.61
C ARG A 32 22.08 12.19 -10.37
N GLY A 33 22.05 13.19 -9.49
CA GLY A 33 20.84 13.95 -9.15
C GLY A 33 19.86 13.25 -8.19
N LYS A 34 20.23 12.10 -7.59
CA LYS A 34 19.37 11.36 -6.66
C LYS A 34 20.14 10.94 -5.40
N PRO A 35 19.46 10.74 -4.27
CA PRO A 35 20.10 10.27 -3.04
C PRO A 35 20.75 8.89 -3.27
N PRO A 36 21.91 8.62 -2.65
CA PRO A 36 22.57 7.32 -2.78
C PRO A 36 21.73 6.22 -2.11
N LEU A 37 21.60 5.08 -2.79
CA LEU A 37 20.93 3.89 -2.27
C LEU A 37 21.98 2.94 -1.69
N ALA A 38 21.64 2.18 -0.66
CA ALA A 38 22.53 1.15 -0.12
C ALA A 38 21.85 -0.22 -0.20
N LEU A 39 22.53 -1.19 -0.81
CA LEU A 39 22.21 -2.60 -0.72
C LEU A 39 23.02 -3.18 0.44
N THR A 40 22.31 -3.78 1.39
CA THR A 40 22.87 -4.51 2.53
C THR A 40 22.09 -5.80 2.68
N ARG A 41 22.75 -6.85 3.20
CA ARG A 41 22.04 -8.05 3.63
C ARG A 41 20.93 -7.67 4.62
N LEU A 42 19.74 -8.19 4.39
CA LEU A 42 18.68 -8.15 5.37
C LEU A 42 18.99 -9.21 6.44
N ASP A 43 19.77 -8.84 7.44
CA ASP A 43 19.91 -9.68 8.63
C ASP A 43 18.57 -9.68 9.37
N ALA A 44 18.16 -10.84 9.90
CA ALA A 44 16.95 -11.00 10.71
C ALA A 44 16.91 -10.05 11.94
N SER A 45 18.03 -9.39 12.28
CA SER A 45 18.09 -8.32 13.29
C SER A 45 17.49 -6.98 12.83
N ALA A 46 17.22 -6.76 11.54
CA ALA A 46 16.55 -5.57 11.04
C ALA A 46 15.04 -5.53 11.33
N GLU A 47 14.44 -6.65 11.77
CA GLU A 47 13.08 -6.66 12.31
C GLU A 47 12.95 -5.85 13.61
N LYS A 48 14.07 -5.45 14.24
CA LYS A 48 14.12 -4.58 15.42
C LYS A 48 14.46 -3.13 15.11
N ALA A 49 14.21 -2.65 13.89
CA ALA A 49 14.04 -1.22 13.68
C ALA A 49 12.74 -0.80 14.36
N SER A 50 12.82 -0.49 15.66
CA SER A 50 11.71 0.05 16.43
C SER A 50 11.20 1.31 15.75
N LEU A 51 10.05 1.19 15.08
CA LEU A 51 9.18 2.31 14.77
C LEU A 51 9.04 3.15 16.04
N PRO A 52 9.12 4.49 15.99
CA PRO A 52 9.02 5.33 17.18
C PRO A 52 7.70 5.03 17.92
N SER A 53 7.82 4.23 18.98
CA SER A 53 6.73 3.63 19.72
C SER A 53 6.33 4.54 20.88
N HIS A 54 5.99 5.79 20.57
CA HIS A 54 5.14 6.54 21.47
C HIS A 54 4.28 7.53 20.70
N VAL A 55 3.29 7.00 19.99
CA VAL A 55 2.13 7.83 19.63
C VAL A 55 1.32 8.00 20.92
N PRO A 56 1.13 9.22 21.45
CA PRO A 56 0.29 9.43 22.62
C PRO A 56 -1.09 8.82 22.37
N GLU A 57 -1.66 8.14 23.38
CA GLU A 57 -2.96 7.45 23.23
C GLU A 57 -4.06 8.41 22.73
N THR A 58 -3.94 9.70 23.05
CA THR A 58 -4.78 10.78 22.53
C THR A 58 -4.66 11.02 21.02
N LYS A 59 -3.44 10.95 20.45
CA LYS A 59 -3.20 11.01 19.00
C LYS A 59 -3.73 9.76 18.31
N LYS A 60 -3.53 8.58 18.91
CA LYS A 60 -4.06 7.31 18.41
C LYS A 60 -5.60 7.32 18.38
N GLN A 61 -6.25 7.75 19.46
CA GLN A 61 -7.71 7.89 19.51
C GLN A 61 -8.23 8.93 18.52
N ARG A 62 -7.52 10.06 18.34
CA ARG A 62 -7.88 11.06 17.31
C ARG A 62 -7.80 10.47 15.91
N LEU A 63 -6.73 9.73 15.58
CA LEU A 63 -6.58 9.07 14.28
C LEU A 63 -7.63 7.99 14.06
N VAL A 64 -7.97 7.19 15.09
CA VAL A 64 -9.07 6.20 15.02
C VAL A 64 -10.41 6.89 14.79
N ARG A 65 -10.70 7.99 15.49
CA ARG A 65 -11.93 8.77 15.28
C ARG A 65 -11.97 9.43 13.90
N ALA A 66 -10.84 9.95 13.41
CA ALA A 66 -10.71 10.52 12.08
C ALA A 66 -10.90 9.44 10.99
N ALA A 67 -10.26 8.28 11.15
CA ALA A 67 -10.41 7.13 10.28
C ALA A 67 -11.84 6.57 10.29
N ALA A 68 -12.51 6.52 11.45
CA ALA A 68 -13.91 6.12 11.56
C ALA A 68 -14.85 7.15 10.90
N LYS A 69 -14.59 8.45 11.04
CA LYS A 69 -15.36 9.51 10.36
C LYS A 69 -15.19 9.45 8.84
N LEU A 70 -13.96 9.26 8.36
CA LEU A 70 -13.67 9.08 6.94
C LEU A 70 -14.29 7.79 6.40
N GLY A 71 -14.15 6.67 7.13
CA GLY A 71 -14.74 5.39 6.77
C GLY A 71 -16.27 5.39 6.76
N ASN A 72 -16.93 6.16 7.63
CA ASN A 72 -18.38 6.29 7.65
C ASN A 72 -18.93 7.21 6.55
N ARG A 73 -18.14 8.18 6.08
CA ARG A 73 -18.52 9.10 4.99
C ARG A 73 -18.33 8.49 3.61
N PHE A 74 -17.29 7.68 3.43
CA PHE A 74 -16.92 7.10 2.13
C PHE A 74 -17.21 5.61 2.06
N ARG A 75 -18.42 5.20 2.45
CA ARG A 75 -18.91 3.82 2.34
C ARG A 75 -20.31 3.78 1.74
N LEU A 76 -20.60 2.69 1.05
CA LEU A 76 -21.97 2.34 0.68
C LEU A 76 -22.85 2.22 1.94
N SER A 77 -24.16 2.48 1.79
CA SER A 77 -25.12 2.21 2.85
C SER A 77 -25.14 0.71 3.21
N SER A 78 -25.56 0.37 4.43
CA SER A 78 -25.61 -1.03 4.88
C SER A 78 -26.51 -1.92 4.00
N THR A 79 -27.56 -1.35 3.42
CA THR A 79 -28.45 -2.02 2.46
C THR A 79 -27.74 -2.26 1.13
N GLN A 80 -27.02 -1.27 0.60
CA GLN A 80 -26.23 -1.42 -0.63
C GLN A 80 -25.07 -2.41 -0.46
N GLN A 81 -24.41 -2.44 0.70
CA GLN A 81 -23.35 -3.42 1.00
C GLN A 81 -23.89 -4.85 1.00
N ARG A 82 -24.99 -5.12 1.71
CA ARG A 82 -25.65 -6.44 1.69
C ARG A 82 -26.09 -6.83 0.29
N ARG A 83 -26.60 -5.86 -0.49
CA ARG A 83 -27.02 -6.10 -1.88
C ARG A 83 -25.84 -6.43 -2.78
N LEU A 84 -24.73 -5.72 -2.64
CA LEU A 84 -23.49 -6.00 -3.35
C LEU A 84 -22.94 -7.40 -3.03
N GLU A 85 -22.97 -7.80 -1.75
CA GLU A 85 -22.55 -9.14 -1.33
C GLU A 85 -23.44 -10.22 -1.95
N ALA A 86 -24.77 -10.04 -1.94
CA ALA A 86 -25.72 -10.97 -2.55
C ALA A 86 -25.51 -11.07 -4.07
N LEU A 87 -25.33 -9.94 -4.76
CA LEU A 87 -25.05 -9.91 -6.20
C LEU A 87 -23.68 -10.53 -6.51
N GLY A 88 -22.67 -10.31 -5.67
CA GLY A 88 -21.36 -10.92 -5.79
C GLY A 88 -21.39 -12.44 -5.62
N GLN A 89 -22.22 -12.96 -4.70
CA GLN A 89 -22.45 -14.39 -4.55
C GLN A 89 -23.14 -14.99 -5.78
N LYS A 90 -24.19 -14.34 -6.29
CA LYS A 90 -24.85 -14.75 -7.54
C LYS A 90 -23.92 -14.70 -8.75
N ASN A 91 -23.02 -13.71 -8.81
CA ASN A 91 -22.00 -13.61 -9.86
C ASN A 91 -21.06 -14.82 -9.84
N LYS A 92 -20.57 -15.20 -8.65
CA LYS A 92 -19.72 -16.39 -8.48
C LYS A 92 -20.43 -17.68 -8.87
N GLN A 93 -21.74 -17.74 -8.70
CA GLN A 93 -22.59 -18.87 -9.09
C GLN A 93 -23.01 -18.85 -10.56
N GLY A 94 -22.72 -17.77 -11.30
CA GLY A 94 -23.12 -17.60 -12.69
C GLY A 94 -24.63 -17.39 -12.88
N THR A 95 -25.36 -17.02 -11.83
CA THR A 95 -26.84 -16.91 -11.84
C THR A 95 -27.34 -15.46 -11.92
N LEU A 96 -26.46 -14.52 -12.27
CA LEU A 96 -26.85 -13.12 -12.45
C LEU A 96 -27.77 -12.95 -13.66
N THR A 97 -28.89 -12.30 -13.44
CA THR A 97 -29.71 -11.75 -14.52
C THR A 97 -29.08 -10.48 -15.09
N GLU A 98 -29.50 -10.06 -16.28
CA GLU A 98 -28.97 -8.85 -16.93
C GLU A 98 -29.24 -7.57 -16.11
N GLY A 99 -30.42 -7.47 -15.49
CA GLY A 99 -30.76 -6.36 -14.58
C GLY A 99 -29.89 -6.35 -13.31
N GLU A 100 -29.65 -7.52 -12.71
CA GLU A 100 -28.78 -7.66 -11.55
C GLU A 100 -27.30 -7.39 -11.88
N ARG A 101 -26.89 -7.70 -13.11
CA ARG A 101 -25.54 -7.38 -13.61
C ARG A 101 -25.37 -5.87 -13.75
N ALA A 102 -26.35 -5.16 -14.31
CA ALA A 102 -26.33 -3.70 -14.37
C ALA A 102 -26.30 -3.07 -12.96
N GLU A 103 -27.10 -3.60 -12.03
CA GLU A 103 -27.11 -3.19 -10.62
C GLU A 103 -25.74 -3.40 -9.95
N LEU A 104 -25.12 -4.57 -10.16
CA LEU A 104 -23.78 -4.87 -9.65
C LEU A 104 -22.73 -3.89 -10.18
N PHE A 105 -22.73 -3.61 -11.49
CA PHE A 105 -21.83 -2.63 -12.08
C PHE A 105 -22.03 -1.24 -11.50
N HIS A 106 -23.28 -0.83 -11.29
CA HIS A 106 -23.58 0.46 -10.68
C HIS A 106 -23.04 0.57 -9.25
N LEU A 107 -23.23 -0.45 -8.42
CA LEU A 107 -22.72 -0.47 -7.05
C LEU A 107 -21.18 -0.50 -6.98
N LEU A 108 -20.54 -1.22 -7.91
CA LEU A 108 -19.07 -1.24 -8.00
C LEU A 108 -18.51 0.12 -8.44
N HIS A 109 -19.16 0.78 -9.40
CA HIS A 109 -18.78 2.14 -9.82
C HIS A 109 -18.91 3.15 -8.67
N GLN A 110 -20.01 3.09 -7.90
CA GLN A 110 -20.19 3.92 -6.71
C GLN A 110 -19.09 3.69 -5.66
N LEU A 111 -18.67 2.44 -5.44
CA LEU A 111 -17.53 2.14 -4.55
C LEU A 111 -16.22 2.75 -5.04
N GLU A 112 -15.98 2.69 -6.35
CA GLU A 112 -14.79 3.27 -6.95
C GLU A 112 -14.76 4.79 -6.78
N GLU A 113 -15.89 5.47 -7.02
CA GLU A 113 -16.03 6.91 -6.79
C GLU A 113 -15.80 7.28 -5.33
N LEU A 114 -16.40 6.54 -4.37
CA LEU A 114 -16.18 6.77 -2.95
C LEU A 114 -14.71 6.55 -2.56
N SER A 115 -14.03 5.58 -3.16
CA SER A 115 -12.60 5.34 -2.96
C SER A 115 -11.75 6.50 -3.47
N ARG A 116 -12.05 7.02 -4.68
CA ARG A 116 -11.37 8.19 -5.24
C ARG A 116 -11.58 9.45 -4.39
N GLN A 117 -12.82 9.71 -3.97
CA GLN A 117 -13.15 10.83 -3.07
C GLN A 117 -12.44 10.71 -1.73
N ARG A 118 -12.33 9.49 -1.19
CA ARG A 118 -11.57 9.23 0.04
C ARG A 118 -10.08 9.51 -0.14
N ALA A 119 -9.49 9.12 -1.27
CA ALA A 119 -8.09 9.41 -1.57
C ALA A 119 -7.83 10.92 -1.66
N GLN A 120 -8.67 11.64 -2.40
CA GLN A 120 -8.61 13.11 -2.49
C GLN A 120 -8.74 13.80 -1.13
N ALA A 121 -9.70 13.37 -0.30
CA ALA A 121 -9.89 13.94 1.04
C ALA A 121 -8.71 13.66 1.99
N LEU A 122 -7.98 12.56 1.77
CA LEU A 122 -6.77 12.24 2.52
C LEU A 122 -5.57 13.08 2.06
N ASP A 123 -5.45 13.36 0.76
CA ASP A 123 -4.41 14.22 0.20
C ASP A 123 -4.60 15.69 0.62
N GLU A 124 -5.84 16.18 0.68
CA GLU A 124 -6.16 17.55 1.15
C GLU A 124 -5.98 17.75 2.66
N SER A 125 -5.87 16.67 3.43
CA SER A 125 -5.73 16.71 4.90
C SER A 125 -4.27 16.65 5.39
N GLN A 126 -3.28 16.66 4.48
CA GLN A 126 -1.83 16.68 4.78
C GLN A 126 -1.23 18.07 4.59
#